data_AF-A0A3A8I1X7-F1
#
_entry.id   AF-A0A3A8I1X7-F1
#
_cell.length_a   1.000
_cell.length_b   1.000
_cell.length_c   1.000
_cell.angle_alpha   90.00
_cell.angle_beta   90.00
_cell.angle_gamma   90.00
#
_symmetry.space_group_name_H-M   'P 1'
#
loop_
_entity.id
_entity.type
_entity.pdbx_description
1 polymer ?
#
loop_
_entity_poly.entity_id
_entity_poly.type
_entity_poly.pdbx_seq_one_letter_code
_entity_poly.pdbx_strand_id
1 'polypeptide(L)'
;MLLLLGPVGAFALNAGLPPPPPEVDRSTPTATAAGFLDAAHARDGLRAPHYLDLSRLPPETQAEEGLKLARRLVVVMDRTLWLDFARIGKEPAGPGERARREVLGQVATTRGPQDIVLERVDAEGGPVWVFSADTVGAIDTLFQEHGSPLLEMLPPVFFTRPLWVLEAWQWLGLAVVLVGAWV
;
A
#
# COMPACT_ATOMS: atom_id res chain seq x y z
N MET A 1 43.43 -0.47 -22.97
CA MET A 1 42.16 -1.16 -22.65
C MET A 1 41.49 -0.34 -21.56
N LEU A 2 40.67 0.63 -21.97
CA LEU A 2 40.05 1.62 -21.09
C LEU A 2 38.82 0.96 -20.45
N LEU A 3 38.89 0.65 -19.16
CA LEU A 3 37.72 0.23 -18.38
C LEU A 3 36.78 1.44 -18.25
N LEU A 4 35.74 1.48 -19.09
CA LEU A 4 34.58 2.34 -18.89
C LEU A 4 33.87 1.85 -17.62
N LEU A 5 34.23 2.43 -16.48
CA LEU A 5 33.35 2.51 -15.31
C LEU A 5 32.13 3.31 -15.75
N GLY A 6 31.09 2.60 -16.22
CA GLY A 6 29.76 3.18 -16.33
C GLY A 6 29.34 3.74 -14.98
N PRO A 7 28.53 4.81 -14.95
CA PRO A 7 28.06 5.38 -13.69
C PRO A 7 27.38 4.26 -12.90
N VAL A 8 27.83 4.05 -11.65
CA VAL A 8 27.18 3.16 -10.70
C VAL A 8 25.70 3.58 -10.69
N GLY A 9 24.85 2.68 -11.18
CA GLY A 9 23.52 3.02 -11.66
C GLY A 9 22.69 3.74 -10.62
N ALA A 10 21.80 4.63 -11.08
CA ALA A 10 20.68 5.08 -10.28
C ALA A 10 20.07 3.85 -9.60
N PHE A 11 19.93 3.89 -8.27
CA PHE A 11 19.39 2.75 -7.54
C PHE A 11 18.00 2.46 -8.09
N ALA A 12 17.85 1.32 -8.77
CA ALA A 12 16.58 0.84 -9.26
C ALA A 12 15.73 0.45 -8.04
N LEU A 13 14.92 1.40 -7.56
CA LEU A 13 13.94 1.16 -6.51
C LEU A 13 13.04 0.01 -6.95
N ASN A 14 12.98 -1.03 -6.12
CA ASN A 14 12.19 -2.24 -6.37
C ASN A 14 12.49 -2.92 -7.71
N ALA A 15 13.78 -3.25 -7.96
CA ALA A 15 14.25 -3.91 -9.19
C ALA A 15 13.57 -5.25 -9.54
N GLY A 16 12.85 -5.86 -8.59
CA GLY A 16 12.05 -7.07 -8.78
C GLY A 16 10.65 -6.84 -9.35
N LEU A 17 10.22 -5.58 -9.49
CA LEU A 17 8.96 -5.21 -10.09
C LEU A 17 9.12 -4.87 -11.58
N PRO A 18 8.10 -5.08 -12.42
CA PRO A 18 8.08 -4.48 -13.76
C PRO A 18 8.07 -2.95 -13.67
N PRO A 19 8.28 -2.21 -14.77
CA PRO A 19 8.14 -0.75 -14.75
C PRO A 19 6.76 -0.33 -14.21
N PRO A 20 6.68 0.76 -13.40
CA PRO A 20 5.42 1.21 -12.83
C PRO A 20 4.42 1.58 -13.95
N PRO A 21 3.17 1.10 -13.87
CA PRO A 21 2.12 1.54 -14.79
C PRO A 21 1.89 3.07 -14.75
N PRO A 22 1.37 3.68 -15.83
CA PRO A 22 1.11 5.12 -15.88
C PRO A 22 0.18 5.65 -14.77
N GLU A 23 -0.67 4.79 -14.21
CA GLU A 23 -1.62 5.10 -13.15
C GLU A 23 -0.96 5.19 -11.76
N VAL A 24 0.32 4.82 -11.62
CA VAL A 24 1.06 4.90 -10.36
C VAL A 24 1.64 6.31 -10.19
N ASP A 25 0.90 7.17 -9.51
CA ASP A 25 1.38 8.50 -9.12
C ASP A 25 2.04 8.49 -7.75
N ARG A 26 3.35 8.78 -7.73
CA ARG A 26 4.20 8.90 -6.53
C ARG A 26 4.93 10.25 -6.46
N SER A 27 4.37 11.25 -7.12
CA SER A 27 4.98 12.57 -7.27
C SER A 27 4.94 13.39 -5.98
N THR A 28 3.91 13.20 -5.14
CA THR A 28 3.69 13.94 -3.89
C THR A 28 3.26 12.98 -2.78
N PRO A 29 3.43 13.34 -1.49
CA PRO A 29 2.94 12.52 -0.39
C PRO A 29 1.43 12.24 -0.48
N THR A 30 0.64 13.27 -0.82
CA THR A 30 -0.83 13.14 -0.98
C THR A 30 -1.18 12.16 -2.10
N ALA A 31 -0.57 12.30 -3.29
CA ALA A 31 -0.83 11.40 -4.42
C ALA A 31 -0.43 9.96 -4.11
N THR A 32 0.71 9.78 -3.42
CA THR A 32 1.22 8.47 -3.01
C THR A 32 0.27 7.79 -2.02
N ALA A 33 -0.17 8.51 -0.98
CA ALA A 33 -1.11 7.98 -0.01
C ALA A 33 -2.45 7.59 -0.66
N ALA A 34 -3.01 8.47 -1.50
CA ALA A 34 -4.27 8.23 -2.17
C ALA A 34 -4.19 7.06 -3.17
N GLY A 35 -3.14 7.03 -4.00
CA GLY A 35 -2.91 5.96 -4.97
C GLY A 35 -2.64 4.61 -4.32
N PHE A 36 -1.93 4.60 -3.18
CA PHE A 36 -1.74 3.38 -2.39
C PHE A 36 -3.06 2.83 -1.85
N LEU A 37 -3.90 3.67 -1.22
CA LEU A 37 -5.18 3.22 -0.68
C LEU A 37 -6.05 2.63 -1.79
N ASP A 38 -6.18 3.33 -2.91
CA ASP A 38 -6.92 2.85 -4.10
C ASP A 38 -6.40 1.48 -4.58
N ALA A 39 -5.09 1.38 -4.84
CA ALA A 39 -4.50 0.14 -5.35
C ALA A 39 -4.57 -1.02 -4.33
N ALA A 40 -4.37 -0.74 -3.04
CA ALA A 40 -4.37 -1.75 -1.99
C ALA A 40 -5.77 -2.26 -1.67
N HIS A 41 -6.79 -1.37 -1.63
CA HIS A 41 -8.19 -1.76 -1.50
C HIS A 41 -8.66 -2.60 -2.69
N ALA A 42 -8.25 -2.23 -3.91
CA ALA A 42 -8.51 -2.99 -5.12
C ALA A 42 -7.68 -4.30 -5.22
N ARG A 43 -6.75 -4.53 -4.29
CA ARG A 43 -5.80 -5.67 -4.30
C ARG A 43 -5.01 -5.78 -5.60
N ASP A 44 -4.71 -4.64 -6.21
CA ASP A 44 -4.05 -4.52 -7.50
C ASP A 44 -2.56 -4.87 -7.37
N GLY A 45 -2.19 -6.07 -7.84
CA GLY A 45 -0.81 -6.56 -7.82
C GLY A 45 0.14 -5.84 -8.76
N LEU A 46 -0.38 -5.08 -9.74
CA LEU A 46 0.43 -4.32 -10.69
C LEU A 46 0.71 -2.91 -10.19
N ARG A 47 -0.15 -2.35 -9.33
CA ARG A 47 -0.01 -0.97 -8.81
C ARG A 47 0.46 -0.93 -7.36
N ALA A 48 -0.14 -1.71 -6.46
CA ALA A 48 0.04 -1.58 -5.02
C ALA A 48 1.51 -1.74 -4.54
N PRO A 49 2.29 -2.71 -5.05
CA PRO A 49 3.69 -2.89 -4.63
C PRO A 49 4.57 -1.67 -4.92
N HIS A 50 4.28 -0.86 -5.95
CA HIS A 50 5.10 0.29 -6.32
C HIS A 50 5.09 1.42 -5.30
N TYR A 51 4.08 1.46 -4.43
CA TYR A 51 3.97 2.44 -3.36
C TYR A 51 4.81 2.10 -2.13
N LEU A 52 5.36 0.89 -2.06
CA LEU A 52 6.15 0.42 -0.92
C LEU A 52 7.64 0.47 -1.26
N ASP A 53 8.49 0.81 -0.29
CA ASP A 53 9.93 0.53 -0.39
C ASP A 53 10.19 -0.95 -0.08
N LEU A 54 10.41 -1.74 -1.14
CA LEU A 54 10.69 -3.17 -1.07
C LEU A 54 12.19 -3.47 -1.21
N SER A 55 13.06 -2.47 -1.11
CA SER A 55 14.51 -2.62 -1.27
C SER A 55 15.16 -3.62 -0.31
N ARG A 56 14.51 -3.89 0.83
CA ARG A 56 14.94 -4.89 1.83
C ARG A 56 14.53 -6.33 1.48
N LEU A 57 13.74 -6.53 0.41
CA LEU A 57 13.33 -7.85 -0.06
C LEU A 57 14.15 -8.30 -1.27
N PRO A 58 14.44 -9.61 -1.41
CA PRO A 58 15.01 -10.16 -2.64
C PRO A 58 14.15 -9.82 -3.87
N PRO A 59 14.74 -9.35 -4.99
CA PRO A 59 14.00 -8.95 -6.18
C PRO A 59 12.95 -9.97 -6.64
N GLU A 60 13.30 -11.25 -6.64
CA GLU A 60 12.43 -12.36 -7.04
C GLU A 60 11.13 -12.47 -6.23
N THR A 61 11.10 -11.95 -5.00
CA THR A 61 9.91 -11.99 -4.12
C THR A 61 9.14 -10.67 -4.07
N GLN A 62 9.68 -9.58 -4.62
CA GLN A 62 9.11 -8.24 -4.43
C GLN A 62 7.66 -8.12 -4.94
N ALA A 63 7.33 -8.76 -6.06
CA ALA A 63 5.97 -8.72 -6.60
C ALA A 63 4.95 -9.40 -5.67
N GLU A 64 5.25 -10.62 -5.22
CA GLU A 64 4.35 -11.43 -4.39
C GLU A 64 4.24 -10.87 -2.96
N GLU A 65 5.39 -10.68 -2.30
CA GLU A 65 5.43 -10.16 -0.93
C GLU A 65 4.99 -8.70 -0.88
N GLY A 66 5.31 -7.89 -1.89
CA GLY A 66 4.85 -6.51 -1.97
C GLY A 66 3.33 -6.38 -1.99
N LEU A 67 2.63 -7.25 -2.73
CA LEU A 67 1.17 -7.25 -2.76
C LEU A 67 0.57 -7.70 -1.42
N LYS A 68 1.16 -8.72 -0.78
CA LYS A 68 0.76 -9.17 0.56
C LYS A 68 0.93 -8.06 1.59
N LEU A 69 2.08 -7.40 1.61
CA LEU A 69 2.38 -6.29 2.51
C LEU A 69 1.44 -5.11 2.27
N ALA A 70 1.15 -4.75 1.02
CA ALA A 70 0.20 -3.69 0.70
C ALA A 70 -1.21 -3.97 1.24
N ARG A 71 -1.70 -5.21 1.06
CA ARG A 71 -3.00 -5.65 1.59
C ARG A 71 -3.06 -5.62 3.11
N ARG A 72 -1.97 -5.99 3.78
CA ARG A 72 -1.87 -5.94 5.25
C ARG A 72 -1.84 -4.52 5.75
N LEU A 73 -1.03 -3.66 5.14
CA LEU A 73 -0.89 -2.26 5.53
C LEU A 73 -2.21 -1.50 5.38
N VAL A 74 -2.95 -1.69 4.28
CA VAL A 74 -4.24 -0.98 4.13
C VAL A 74 -5.25 -1.39 5.21
N VAL A 75 -5.29 -2.67 5.61
CA VAL A 75 -6.13 -3.13 6.72
C VAL A 75 -5.74 -2.48 8.05
N VAL A 76 -4.44 -2.35 8.32
CA VAL A 76 -3.95 -1.65 9.52
C VAL A 76 -4.39 -0.19 9.45
N MET A 77 -4.11 0.51 8.35
CA MET A 77 -4.43 1.92 8.18
C MET A 77 -5.93 2.19 8.35
N ASP A 78 -6.79 1.40 7.72
CA ASP A 78 -8.26 1.54 7.83
C ASP A 78 -8.77 1.38 9.28
N ARG A 79 -8.08 0.57 10.09
CA ARG A 79 -8.48 0.28 11.47
C ARG A 79 -7.91 1.27 12.47
N THR A 80 -6.72 1.80 12.21
CA THR A 80 -5.94 2.53 13.23
C THR A 80 -5.71 3.98 12.90
N LEU A 81 -5.79 4.38 11.64
CA LEU A 81 -5.46 5.74 11.20
C LEU A 81 -6.67 6.47 10.63
N TRP A 82 -6.89 7.68 11.14
CA TRP A 82 -7.76 8.67 10.50
C TRP A 82 -6.89 9.64 9.71
N LEU A 83 -6.76 9.42 8.39
CA LEU A 83 -5.95 10.28 7.54
C LEU A 83 -6.68 11.57 7.19
N ASP A 84 -6.14 12.70 7.62
CA ASP A 84 -6.56 14.01 7.16
C ASP A 84 -5.74 14.45 5.94
N PHE A 85 -6.23 14.14 4.75
CA PHE A 85 -5.60 14.51 3.48
C PHE A 85 -5.43 16.01 3.29
N ALA A 86 -6.15 16.86 4.04
CA ALA A 86 -5.92 18.31 3.98
C ALA A 86 -4.56 18.71 4.58
N ARG A 87 -3.99 17.85 5.45
CA ARG A 87 -2.73 18.09 6.16
C ARG A 87 -1.53 17.39 5.52
N ILE A 88 -1.77 16.48 4.59
CA ILE A 88 -0.70 15.77 3.88
C ILE A 88 -0.08 16.70 2.82
N GLY A 89 1.25 16.68 2.71
CA GLY A 89 1.97 17.49 1.72
C GLY A 89 1.48 17.27 0.28
N LYS A 90 1.25 18.37 -0.45
CA LYS A 90 0.81 18.39 -1.86
C LYS A 90 1.91 18.79 -2.84
N GLU A 91 3.08 19.15 -2.32
CA GLU A 91 4.23 19.53 -3.13
C GLU A 91 5.17 18.32 -3.30
N PRO A 92 5.89 18.21 -4.43
CA PRO A 92 6.83 17.12 -4.65
C PRO A 92 7.99 17.09 -3.63
N ALA A 93 8.29 18.24 -3.03
CA ALA A 93 9.28 18.37 -1.96
C ALA A 93 8.78 17.91 -0.58
N GLY A 94 7.48 17.62 -0.41
CA GLY A 94 6.90 17.27 0.89
C GLY A 94 6.45 18.50 1.69
N PRO A 95 6.26 18.39 3.02
CA PRO A 95 5.93 19.54 3.88
C PRO A 95 7.16 20.48 4.00
N GLY A 96 7.38 21.30 2.98
CA GLY A 96 8.50 22.23 2.88
C GLY A 96 9.66 21.71 2.03
N GLU A 97 10.54 22.63 1.62
CA GLU A 97 11.49 22.47 0.52
C GLU A 97 12.59 21.41 0.73
N ARG A 98 12.75 20.87 1.95
CA ARG A 98 13.78 19.87 2.30
C ARG A 98 13.24 18.60 2.95
N ALA A 99 11.93 18.46 3.09
CA ALA A 99 11.35 17.32 3.77
C ALA A 99 11.54 16.05 2.94
N ARG A 100 12.28 15.06 3.46
CA ARG A 100 12.39 13.73 2.84
C ARG A 100 11.40 12.72 3.41
N ARG A 101 10.68 13.09 4.47
CA ARG A 101 9.76 12.22 5.19
C ARG A 101 8.47 12.96 5.47
N GLU A 102 7.37 12.25 5.37
CA GLU A 102 6.02 12.69 5.74
C GLU A 102 5.42 11.64 6.68
N VAL A 103 5.08 12.04 7.91
CA VAL A 103 4.43 11.15 8.86
C VAL A 103 2.92 11.21 8.63
N LEU A 104 2.33 10.10 8.21
CA LEU A 104 0.89 10.01 7.97
C LEU A 104 0.09 9.82 9.26
N GLY A 105 0.72 9.19 10.26
CA GLY A 105 0.12 8.93 11.55
C GLY A 105 0.94 7.93 12.34
N GLN A 106 0.42 7.59 13.53
CA GLN A 106 1.08 6.71 14.47
C GLN A 106 0.13 5.61 14.90
N VAL A 107 0.60 4.37 14.87
CA VAL A 107 -0.16 3.19 15.27
C VAL A 107 0.36 2.72 16.63
N ALA A 108 -0.53 2.57 17.59
CA ALA A 108 -0.17 2.03 18.89
C ALA A 108 0.17 0.54 18.75
N THR A 109 1.32 0.12 19.30
CA THR A 109 1.68 -1.30 19.36
C THR A 109 2.05 -1.71 20.78
N THR A 110 2.12 -3.01 21.03
CA THR A 110 2.59 -3.55 22.32
C THR A 110 4.03 -3.14 22.66
N ARG A 111 4.85 -2.85 21.64
CA ARG A 111 6.26 -2.42 21.77
C ARG A 111 6.43 -0.90 21.80
N GLY A 112 5.33 -0.15 21.80
CA GLY A 112 5.31 1.31 21.71
C GLY A 112 4.70 1.81 20.40
N PRO A 113 4.53 3.13 20.25
CA PRO A 113 4.00 3.68 19.02
C PRO A 113 4.91 3.43 17.81
N GLN A 114 4.31 3.11 16.67
CA GLN A 114 4.98 2.93 15.39
C GLN A 114 4.47 3.98 14.38
N ASP A 115 5.37 4.79 13.84
CA ASP A 115 5.03 5.77 12.83
C ASP A 115 4.84 5.10 11.45
N ILE A 116 3.82 5.56 10.72
CA ILE A 116 3.57 5.24 9.32
C ILE A 116 4.06 6.42 8.50
N VAL A 117 5.11 6.21 7.73
CA VAL A 117 5.92 7.27 7.12
C VAL A 117 6.06 7.05 5.62
N LEU A 118 5.77 8.09 4.84
CA LEU A 118 6.21 8.18 3.46
C LEU A 118 7.60 8.79 3.41
N GLU A 119 8.45 8.27 2.55
CA GLU A 119 9.81 8.71 2.34
C GLU A 119 10.06 8.98 0.86
N ARG A 120 10.81 10.06 0.59
CA ARG A 120 11.22 10.46 -0.74
C ARG A 120 12.56 9.84 -1.08
N VAL A 121 12.54 8.93 -2.05
CA VAL A 121 13.70 8.13 -2.48
C VAL A 121 14.03 8.41 -3.94
N ASP A 122 15.30 8.30 -4.31
CA ASP A 122 15.73 8.45 -5.70
C ASP A 122 15.46 7.16 -6.48
N ALA A 123 14.81 7.27 -7.64
CA ALA A 123 14.53 6.17 -8.57
C ALA A 123 14.95 6.54 -10.00
N GLU A 124 14.92 5.58 -10.93
CA GLU A 124 15.38 5.77 -12.33
C GLU A 124 14.66 6.92 -13.08
N GLY A 125 13.42 7.24 -12.70
CA GLY A 125 12.63 8.35 -13.27
C GLY A 125 12.69 9.67 -12.48
N GLY A 126 13.54 9.74 -11.45
CA GLY A 126 13.61 10.85 -10.51
C GLY A 126 13.08 10.49 -9.11
N PRO A 127 13.09 11.46 -8.18
CA PRO A 127 12.68 11.22 -6.80
C PRO A 127 11.19 10.97 -6.69
N VAL A 128 10.82 9.92 -5.97
CA VAL A 128 9.44 9.44 -5.78
C VAL A 128 9.16 9.21 -4.30
N TRP A 129 7.89 9.31 -3.92
CA TRP A 129 7.43 9.02 -2.57
C TRP A 129 6.94 7.57 -2.45
N VAL A 130 7.35 6.90 -1.38
CA VAL A 130 6.93 5.52 -1.06
C VAL A 130 6.77 5.36 0.45
N PHE A 131 6.01 4.37 0.91
CA PHE A 131 6.07 3.96 2.31
C PHE A 131 7.48 3.50 2.64
N SER A 132 8.07 4.12 3.66
CA SER A 132 9.47 3.90 4.04
C SER A 132 9.75 2.43 4.34
N ALA A 133 11.00 2.00 4.11
CA ALA A 133 11.41 0.63 4.40
C ALA A 133 11.19 0.24 5.88
N ASP A 134 11.21 1.21 6.80
CA ASP A 134 10.88 1.01 8.21
C ASP A 134 9.40 0.72 8.43
N THR A 135 8.51 1.49 7.80
CA THR A 135 7.08 1.20 7.80
C THR A 135 6.82 -0.17 7.18
N VAL A 136 7.42 -0.48 6.03
CA VAL A 136 7.25 -1.76 5.34
C VAL A 136 7.70 -2.93 6.21
N GLY A 137 8.85 -2.81 6.87
CA GLY A 137 9.36 -3.83 7.80
C GLY A 137 8.49 -4.04 9.05
N ALA A 138 7.67 -3.05 9.42
CA ALA A 138 6.76 -3.15 10.56
C ALA A 138 5.38 -3.75 10.22
N ILE A 139 5.00 -3.80 8.93
CA ILE A 139 3.64 -4.18 8.48
C ILE A 139 3.18 -5.50 9.10
N ASP A 140 4.02 -6.53 9.09
CA ASP A 140 3.63 -7.85 9.57
C ASP A 140 3.36 -7.87 11.08
N THR A 141 4.13 -7.11 11.86
CA THR A 141 3.83 -6.95 13.30
C THR A 141 2.52 -6.18 13.48
N LEU A 142 2.36 -5.07 12.75
CA LEU A 142 1.16 -4.23 12.85
C LEU A 142 -0.09 -5.01 12.48
N PHE A 143 -0.02 -5.85 11.45
CA PHE A 143 -1.13 -6.69 11.01
C PHE A 143 -1.44 -7.83 11.98
N GLN A 144 -0.44 -8.38 12.67
CA GLN A 144 -0.70 -9.37 13.73
C GLN A 144 -1.47 -8.75 14.90
N GLU A 145 -1.17 -7.50 15.26
CA GLU A 145 -1.83 -6.82 16.39
C GLU A 145 -3.20 -6.22 16.01
N HIS A 146 -3.34 -5.66 14.80
CA HIS A 146 -4.52 -4.90 14.39
C HIS A 146 -5.33 -5.53 13.26
N GLY A 147 -4.80 -6.54 12.59
CA GLY A 147 -5.43 -7.21 11.46
C GLY A 147 -6.35 -8.36 11.87
N SER A 148 -6.74 -9.18 10.90
CA SER A 148 -7.44 -10.44 11.16
C SER A 148 -7.01 -11.46 10.12
N PRO A 149 -6.52 -12.65 10.52
CA PRO A 149 -6.15 -13.71 9.58
C PRO A 149 -7.29 -14.12 8.64
N LEU A 150 -8.55 -13.96 9.06
CA LEU A 150 -9.71 -14.24 8.20
C LEU A 150 -9.73 -13.39 6.92
N LEU A 151 -9.23 -12.15 6.98
CA LEU A 151 -9.18 -11.25 5.82
C LEU A 151 -8.21 -11.72 4.73
N GLU A 152 -7.24 -12.57 5.09
CA GLU A 152 -6.33 -13.20 4.13
C GLU A 152 -6.96 -14.39 3.42
N MET A 153 -7.91 -15.07 4.08
CA MET A 153 -8.61 -16.23 3.52
C MET A 153 -9.76 -15.83 2.58
N LEU A 154 -10.18 -14.56 2.59
CA LEU A 154 -11.28 -14.08 1.76
C LEU A 154 -10.87 -13.99 0.28
N PRO A 155 -11.67 -14.56 -0.64
CA PRO A 155 -11.41 -14.46 -2.07
C PRO A 155 -11.35 -12.99 -2.57
N PRO A 156 -10.53 -12.67 -3.59
CA PRO A 156 -10.39 -11.29 -4.09
C PRO A 156 -11.70 -10.62 -4.52
N VAL A 157 -12.68 -11.42 -4.98
CA VAL A 157 -14.00 -10.93 -5.42
C VAL A 157 -14.74 -10.12 -4.35
N PHE A 158 -14.48 -10.38 -3.07
CA PHE A 158 -15.10 -9.65 -1.95
C PHE A 158 -14.58 -8.22 -1.80
N PHE A 159 -13.42 -7.89 -2.40
CA PHE A 159 -12.77 -6.59 -2.28
C PHE A 159 -12.82 -5.79 -3.58
N THR A 160 -12.71 -6.46 -4.74
CA THR A 160 -12.76 -5.81 -6.05
C THR A 160 -14.18 -5.50 -6.52
N ARG A 161 -15.19 -6.20 -5.97
CA ARG A 161 -16.59 -5.92 -6.24
C ARG A 161 -17.29 -5.71 -4.91
N PRO A 162 -18.02 -4.61 -4.74
CA PRO A 162 -18.91 -4.51 -3.59
C PRO A 162 -19.98 -5.59 -3.76
N LEU A 163 -19.86 -6.72 -3.06
CA LEU A 163 -21.00 -7.64 -2.87
C LEU A 163 -22.15 -6.93 -2.15
N TRP A 164 -21.84 -5.79 -1.52
CA TRP A 164 -22.75 -4.79 -0.96
C TRP A 164 -23.49 -3.92 -1.99
N VAL A 165 -23.35 -4.16 -3.31
CA VAL A 165 -24.22 -3.52 -4.33
C VAL A 165 -25.70 -3.88 -4.08
N LEU A 166 -25.96 -4.99 -3.39
CA LEU A 166 -27.30 -5.34 -2.96
C LEU A 166 -27.68 -4.51 -1.74
N GLU A 167 -28.68 -3.62 -1.86
CA GLU A 167 -29.37 -3.05 -0.70
C GLU A 167 -29.91 -4.17 0.25
N ALA A 168 -30.30 -3.79 1.46
CA ALA A 168 -30.75 -4.73 2.49
C ALA A 168 -31.97 -5.60 2.06
N TRP A 169 -32.85 -5.10 1.20
CA TRP A 169 -34.06 -5.81 0.74
C TRP A 169 -33.83 -7.00 -0.23
N GLN A 170 -32.71 -7.07 -0.94
CA GLN A 170 -32.33 -8.09 -1.92
C GLN A 170 -31.65 -9.21 -1.16
N TRP A 171 -30.93 -8.89 -0.08
CA TRP A 171 -30.53 -9.87 0.91
C TRP A 171 -31.74 -10.56 1.54
N LEU A 172 -32.79 -9.81 1.90
CA LEU A 172 -34.04 -10.40 2.39
C LEU A 172 -34.73 -11.26 1.33
N GLY A 173 -34.84 -10.77 0.09
CA GLY A 173 -35.41 -11.51 -1.03
C GLY A 173 -34.64 -12.80 -1.33
N LEU A 174 -33.31 -12.74 -1.33
CA LEU A 174 -32.44 -13.90 -1.53
C LEU A 174 -32.61 -14.92 -0.40
N ALA A 175 -32.69 -14.47 0.85
CA ALA A 175 -32.96 -15.35 1.98
C ALA A 175 -34.31 -16.07 1.85
N VAL A 176 -35.36 -15.35 1.43
CA VAL A 176 -36.69 -15.94 1.20
C VAL A 176 -36.65 -16.98 0.07
N VAL A 177 -35.97 -16.68 -1.05
CA VAL A 177 -35.84 -17.63 -2.17
C VAL A 177 -35.07 -18.89 -1.74
N LEU A 178 -33.97 -18.74 -1.00
CA LEU A 178 -33.17 -19.87 -0.52
C LEU A 178 -33.96 -20.75 0.45
N VAL A 179 -34.71 -20.15 1.37
CA VAL A 179 -35.58 -20.89 2.31
C VAL A 179 -36.73 -21.57 1.56
N GLY A 180 -37.38 -20.86 0.64
CA GLY A 180 -38.49 -21.41 -0.16
C GLY A 180 -38.05 -22.51 -1.13
N ALA A 181 -36.81 -22.49 -1.62
CA ALA A 181 -36.25 -23.55 -2.46
C ALA A 181 -35.90 -24.83 -1.67
N TRP A 182 -35.85 -24.74 -0.33
CA TRP A 182 -35.54 -25.86 0.56
C TRP A 182 -36.80 -26.56 1.12
N VAL A 183 -37.98 -25.96 0.91
CA VAL A 183 -39.30 -26.45 1.37
C VAL A 183 -40.06 -27.05 0.20
#